data_AF-A0A7C5GAZ7-F1
#
_entry.id   AF-A0A7C5GAZ7-F1
#
_cell.length_a   1.000
_cell.length_b   1.000
_cell.length_c   1.000
_cell.angle_alpha   90.00
_cell.angle_beta   90.00
_cell.angle_gamma   90.00
#
_symmetry.space_group_name_H-M   'P 1'
#
loop_
_entity.id
_entity.type
_entity.pdbx_description
1 polymer ?
#
loop_
_entity_poly.entity_id
_entity_poly.type
_entity_poly.pdbx_seq_one_letter_code
_entity_poly.pdbx_strand_id
1 'polypeptide(L)'
;MDGEVAQMAALVISANHRLKRPDDPMHWFGAQRSFARCGAISFDVAAKRHGETPARVEMAQTPAAWLAQLARSGTRRALIGFQRQDETIEPGEDLPDRIAAGFAGGGSLWTMTTETDDGRALAWRGAWKAAFPSARDWRIWQVRYTAASDAPQPMGPSVEAATTELRHALAQMSEFAWDHGAKAVNVRVTSALAL
;
A
#
# COMPACT_ATOMS: atom_id res chain seq x y z
N MET A 1 -14.98 2.02 -4.37
CA MET A 1 -13.82 2.46 -3.57
C MET A 1 -12.61 2.06 -4.38
N ASP A 2 -11.66 2.96 -4.62
CA ASP A 2 -10.47 2.63 -5.44
C ASP A 2 -9.47 1.71 -4.69
N GLY A 3 -9.82 1.27 -3.47
CA GLY A 3 -9.09 0.29 -2.66
C GLY A 3 -8.12 0.94 -1.67
N GLU A 4 -7.90 0.27 -0.53
CA GLU A 4 -6.90 0.66 0.48
C GLU A 4 -5.50 0.84 -0.13
N VAL A 5 -5.13 -0.08 -1.02
CA VAL A 5 -3.83 -0.10 -1.71
C VAL A 5 -3.63 1.14 -2.58
N ALA A 6 -4.66 1.58 -3.30
CA ALA A 6 -4.54 2.75 -4.18
C ALA A 6 -4.31 4.05 -3.39
N GLN A 7 -4.90 4.16 -2.19
CA GLN A 7 -4.64 5.29 -1.31
C GLN A 7 -3.24 5.23 -0.70
N MET A 8 -2.80 4.05 -0.26
CA MET A 8 -1.47 3.86 0.28
C MET A 8 -0.38 4.14 -0.78
N ALA A 9 -0.55 3.64 -2.00
CA ALA A 9 0.32 3.93 -3.13
C ALA A 9 0.37 5.42 -3.45
N ALA A 10 -0.80 6.09 -3.48
CA ALA A 10 -0.90 7.53 -3.67
C ALA A 10 -0.12 8.32 -2.59
N LEU A 11 -0.22 7.92 -1.32
CA LEU A 11 0.55 8.50 -0.23
C LEU A 11 2.05 8.27 -0.38
N VAL A 12 2.50 7.05 -0.72
CA VAL A 12 3.92 6.72 -0.92
C VAL A 12 4.53 7.49 -2.08
N ILE A 13 3.83 7.57 -3.21
CA ILE A 13 4.27 8.36 -4.38
C ILE A 13 4.42 9.83 -3.98
N SER A 14 3.43 10.36 -3.27
CA SER A 14 3.40 11.75 -2.81
C SER A 14 4.49 12.06 -1.78
N ALA A 15 4.74 11.14 -0.85
CA ALA A 15 5.83 11.24 0.12
C ALA A 15 7.17 11.31 -0.58
N ASN A 16 7.48 10.35 -1.46
CA ASN A 16 8.76 10.36 -2.18
C ASN A 16 8.92 11.57 -3.09
N HIS A 17 7.83 12.07 -3.72
CA HIS A 17 7.88 13.32 -4.48
C HIS A 17 8.22 14.50 -3.57
N ARG A 18 7.52 14.67 -2.44
CA ARG A 18 7.79 15.74 -1.48
C ARG A 18 9.21 15.69 -0.94
N LEU A 19 9.74 14.51 -0.64
CA LEU A 19 11.11 14.35 -0.13
C LEU A 19 12.16 14.75 -1.18
N LYS A 20 11.91 14.46 -2.46
CA LYS A 20 12.81 14.86 -3.57
C LYS A 20 12.63 16.30 -4.03
N ARG A 21 11.42 16.85 -3.85
CA ARG A 21 11.02 18.20 -4.29
C ARG A 21 10.27 18.91 -3.16
N PRO A 22 10.98 19.37 -2.12
CA PRO A 22 10.36 19.95 -0.92
C PRO A 22 9.53 21.20 -1.22
N ASP A 23 9.95 21.99 -2.21
CA ASP A 23 9.33 23.26 -2.58
C ASP A 23 8.17 23.13 -3.60
N ASP A 24 7.90 21.93 -4.10
CA ASP A 24 6.79 21.72 -5.03
C ASP A 24 5.44 21.90 -4.28
N PRO A 25 4.53 22.77 -4.77
CA PRO A 25 3.23 22.97 -4.14
C PRO A 25 2.31 21.74 -4.21
N MET A 26 2.60 20.77 -5.10
CA MET A 26 1.85 19.52 -5.26
C MET A 26 0.35 19.74 -5.47
N HIS A 27 -0.04 20.69 -6.34
CA HIS A 27 -1.46 21.00 -6.63
C HIS A 27 -2.29 19.77 -7.04
N TRP A 28 -1.63 18.77 -7.64
CA TRP A 28 -2.24 17.51 -8.04
C TRP A 28 -2.62 16.60 -6.86
N PHE A 29 -2.00 16.75 -5.69
CA PHE A 29 -2.18 15.86 -4.55
C PHE A 29 -3.62 15.90 -4.01
N GLY A 30 -4.17 17.11 -3.86
CA GLY A 30 -5.56 17.30 -3.41
C GLY A 30 -6.61 16.82 -4.43
N ALA A 31 -6.22 16.60 -5.68
CA ALA A 31 -7.10 16.14 -6.76
C ALA A 31 -7.06 14.62 -6.99
N GLN A 32 -6.24 13.88 -6.25
CA GLN A 32 -6.12 12.42 -6.43
C GLN A 32 -7.41 11.70 -6.08
N ARG A 33 -7.88 10.85 -7.01
CA ARG A 33 -9.12 10.06 -6.85
C ARG A 33 -9.08 9.12 -5.65
N SER A 34 -7.89 8.64 -5.27
CA SER A 34 -7.67 7.80 -4.08
C SER A 34 -8.12 8.44 -2.76
N PHE A 35 -8.31 9.77 -2.72
CA PHE A 35 -8.82 10.50 -1.55
C PHE A 35 -10.27 10.97 -1.70
N ALA A 36 -10.86 10.89 -2.89
CA ALA A 36 -12.11 11.57 -3.23
C ALA A 36 -13.33 11.15 -2.38
N ARG A 37 -13.32 9.93 -1.83
CA ARG A 37 -14.39 9.39 -0.98
C ARG A 37 -14.08 9.49 0.53
N CYS A 38 -12.95 10.09 0.91
CA CYS A 38 -12.56 10.24 2.31
C CYS A 38 -12.94 11.63 2.82
N GLY A 39 -13.72 11.68 3.89
CA GLY A 39 -14.03 12.92 4.62
C GLY A 39 -12.92 13.33 5.58
N ALA A 40 -12.12 12.38 6.07
CA ALA A 40 -10.99 12.64 6.95
C ALA A 40 -9.90 11.58 6.77
N ILE A 41 -8.64 12.02 6.83
CA ILE A 41 -7.46 11.14 6.82
C ILE A 41 -6.46 11.66 7.86
N SER A 42 -6.18 10.88 8.89
CA SER A 42 -5.26 11.25 9.98
C SER A 42 -4.13 10.24 10.15
N PHE A 43 -3.07 10.66 10.84
CA PHE A 43 -1.83 9.94 11.05
C PHE A 43 -1.44 10.03 12.51
N ASP A 44 -1.26 8.87 13.14
CA ASP A 44 -0.88 8.75 14.54
C ASP A 44 0.39 7.89 14.65
N VAL A 45 1.27 8.17 15.61
CA VAL A 45 2.38 7.29 15.97
C VAL A 45 2.04 6.58 17.29
N ALA A 46 2.21 5.26 17.32
CA ALA A 46 2.09 4.49 18.55
C ALA A 46 3.28 4.81 19.47
N ALA A 47 3.00 5.47 20.59
CA ALA A 47 3.94 5.64 21.67
C ALA A 47 3.79 4.47 22.66
N LYS A 48 4.85 3.68 22.83
CA LYS A 48 4.95 2.76 23.96
C LYS A 48 5.52 3.53 25.15
N ARG A 49 4.76 3.63 26.24
CA ARG A 49 5.30 3.86 27.59
C ARG A 49 5.42 2.50 28.28
N HIS A 50 6.52 2.30 28.99
CA HIS A 50 6.82 1.02 29.65
C HIS A 50 5.67 0.67 30.61
N GLY A 51 5.00 -0.48 30.41
CA GLY A 51 3.92 -0.97 31.28
C GLY A 51 2.52 -0.37 31.07
N GLU A 52 2.35 0.59 30.15
CA GLU A 52 1.04 1.21 29.86
C GLU A 52 0.47 0.76 28.50
N THR A 53 -0.86 0.81 28.38
CA THR A 53 -1.57 0.64 27.10
C THR A 53 -0.97 1.61 26.06
N PRO A 54 -0.66 1.16 24.83
CA PRO A 54 -0.03 2.01 23.82
C PRO A 54 -0.83 3.30 23.61
N ALA A 55 -0.25 4.44 23.97
CA ALA A 55 -0.84 5.74 23.71
C ALA A 55 -0.58 6.10 22.25
N ARG A 56 -1.57 6.68 21.58
CA ARG A 56 -1.40 7.21 20.22
C ARG A 56 -1.08 8.69 20.33
N VAL A 57 0.00 9.12 19.70
CA VAL A 57 0.36 10.53 19.56
C VAL A 57 -0.02 10.96 18.17
N GLU A 58 -0.86 11.99 18.06
CA GLU A 58 -1.23 12.55 16.76
C GLU A 58 0.01 13.09 16.07
N MET A 59 0.26 12.60 14.85
CA MET A 59 1.28 13.13 13.97
C MET A 59 0.66 14.19 13.08
N ALA A 60 -0.41 13.88 12.35
CA ALA A 60 -1.04 14.85 11.45
C ALA A 60 -2.54 14.56 11.24
N GLN A 61 -3.34 15.62 11.07
CA GLN A 61 -4.78 15.51 10.80
C GLN A 61 -5.14 15.52 9.31
N THR A 62 -4.16 15.76 8.44
CA THR A 62 -4.35 15.75 6.98
C THR A 62 -3.15 15.13 6.28
N PRO A 63 -3.34 14.57 5.07
CA PRO A 63 -2.23 14.04 4.29
C PRO A 63 -1.19 15.12 3.93
N ALA A 64 -1.61 16.37 3.69
CA ALA A 64 -0.69 17.47 3.40
C ALA A 64 0.18 17.82 4.63
N ALA A 65 -0.42 17.85 5.83
CA ALA A 65 0.32 18.06 7.06
C ALA A 65 1.30 16.91 7.35
N TRP A 66 0.91 15.67 7.07
CA TRP A 66 1.78 14.50 7.18
C TRP A 66 3.00 14.59 6.25
N LEU A 67 2.79 14.91 4.98
CA LEU A 67 3.88 15.14 4.02
C LEU A 67 4.84 16.24 4.48
N ALA A 68 4.31 17.35 5.00
CA ALA A 68 5.13 18.44 5.54
C ALA A 68 5.94 18.01 6.77
N GLN A 69 5.43 17.09 7.58
CA GLN A 69 6.18 16.55 8.71
C GLN A 69 7.26 15.56 8.30
N LEU A 70 7.00 14.70 7.30
CA LEU A 70 8.03 13.79 6.78
C LEU A 70 9.25 14.54 6.25
N ALA A 71 9.03 15.66 5.54
CA ALA A 71 10.11 16.51 5.03
C ALA A 71 10.96 17.12 6.14
N ARG A 72 10.42 17.29 7.36
CA ARG A 72 11.13 17.85 8.52
C ARG A 72 11.73 16.79 9.45
N SER A 73 11.33 15.53 9.31
CA SER A 73 11.72 14.46 10.26
C SER A 73 13.00 13.71 9.86
N GLY A 74 13.67 14.11 8.77
CA GLY A 74 14.80 13.36 8.22
C GLY A 74 14.40 12.05 7.53
N THR A 75 13.14 11.95 7.09
CA THR A 75 12.67 10.80 6.31
C THR A 75 13.37 10.82 4.95
N ARG A 76 14.01 9.70 4.59
CA ARG A 76 14.73 9.50 3.34
C ARG A 76 13.84 8.98 2.23
N ARG A 77 12.95 8.05 2.55
CA ARG A 77 12.04 7.41 1.59
C ARG A 77 10.78 6.88 2.25
N ALA A 78 9.75 6.71 1.43
CA ALA A 78 8.57 5.92 1.75
C ALA A 78 8.48 4.71 0.81
N LEU A 79 8.00 3.59 1.31
CA LEU A 79 7.85 2.34 0.56
C LEU A 79 6.45 1.78 0.78
N ILE A 80 5.93 1.07 -0.21
CA ILE A 80 4.78 0.20 -0.02
C ILE A 80 5.29 -1.24 0.14
N GLY A 81 4.87 -1.87 1.21
CA GLY A 81 5.11 -3.26 1.50
C GLY A 81 3.82 -4.05 1.44
N PHE A 82 3.99 -5.32 1.10
CA PHE A 82 2.95 -6.31 1.06
C PHE A 82 3.39 -7.50 1.91
N GLN A 83 2.55 -7.90 2.85
CA GLN A 83 2.76 -9.11 3.63
C GLN A 83 1.50 -9.97 3.54
N ARG A 84 1.66 -11.20 3.09
CA ARG A 84 0.61 -12.22 3.19
C ARG A 84 0.38 -12.54 4.67
N GLN A 85 -0.87 -12.45 5.13
CA GLN A 85 -1.27 -12.78 6.51
C GLN A 85 -1.78 -14.22 6.63
N ASP A 86 -1.96 -14.91 5.51
CA ASP A 86 -2.38 -16.29 5.41
C ASP A 86 -1.22 -17.27 5.66
N GLU A 87 -1.59 -18.42 6.23
CA GLU A 87 -0.76 -19.51 6.76
C GLU A 87 0.40 -19.92 5.82
N THR A 88 1.48 -20.44 6.41
CA THR A 88 2.54 -21.12 5.68
C THR A 88 1.91 -22.13 4.72
N ILE A 89 1.94 -21.86 3.41
CA ILE A 89 1.50 -22.85 2.41
C ILE A 89 2.47 -24.00 2.50
N GLU A 90 2.03 -25.13 3.06
CA GLU A 90 2.86 -26.33 3.03
C GLU A 90 3.05 -26.77 1.57
N PRO A 91 4.27 -27.18 1.17
CA PRO A 91 4.51 -27.62 -0.20
C PRO A 91 3.57 -28.79 -0.56
N GLY A 92 2.66 -28.55 -1.52
CA GLY A 92 1.71 -29.56 -2.01
C GLY A 92 0.24 -29.31 -1.70
N GLU A 93 -0.11 -28.26 -0.96
CA GLU A 93 -1.51 -27.87 -0.76
C GLU A 93 -2.04 -26.89 -1.82
N ASP A 94 -3.30 -27.08 -2.23
CA ASP A 94 -4.00 -26.19 -3.14
C ASP A 94 -4.30 -24.84 -2.47
N LEU A 95 -3.97 -23.74 -3.15
CA LEU A 95 -4.23 -22.40 -2.66
C LEU A 95 -5.75 -22.15 -2.60
N PRO A 96 -6.35 -21.83 -1.44
CA PRO A 96 -7.80 -21.61 -1.37
C PRO A 96 -8.25 -20.47 -2.30
N ASP A 97 -9.35 -20.62 -3.04
CA ASP A 97 -9.84 -19.64 -4.04
C ASP A 97 -9.96 -18.21 -3.49
N ARG A 98 -10.36 -18.08 -2.21
CA ARG A 98 -10.47 -16.78 -1.51
C ARG A 98 -9.13 -16.05 -1.36
N ILE A 99 -8.03 -16.79 -1.42
CA ILE A 99 -6.64 -16.32 -1.33
C ILE A 99 -6.07 -16.05 -2.73
N ALA A 100 -6.42 -16.88 -3.72
CA ALA A 100 -5.99 -16.71 -5.11
C ALA A 100 -6.51 -15.41 -5.77
N ALA A 101 -7.57 -14.82 -5.23
CA ALA A 101 -8.08 -13.53 -5.66
C ALA A 101 -7.21 -12.38 -5.11
N GLY A 102 -6.03 -12.16 -5.71
CA GLY A 102 -4.98 -11.21 -5.27
C GLY A 102 -5.38 -9.73 -5.13
N PHE A 103 -6.64 -9.37 -5.38
CA PHE A 103 -7.19 -8.02 -5.20
C PHE A 103 -8.51 -7.97 -4.42
N ALA A 104 -9.03 -9.10 -3.94
CA ALA A 104 -10.35 -9.19 -3.27
C ALA A 104 -10.28 -9.11 -1.74
N GLY A 105 -9.22 -8.52 -1.17
CA GLY A 105 -9.09 -8.36 0.28
C GLY A 105 -8.91 -9.66 1.07
N GLY A 106 -8.57 -10.76 0.39
CA GLY A 106 -8.33 -12.07 1.00
C GLY A 106 -6.94 -12.14 1.64
N GLY A 107 -6.84 -11.80 2.93
CA GLY A 107 -5.73 -12.24 3.79
C GLY A 107 -4.38 -11.53 3.62
N SER A 108 -4.31 -10.36 2.99
CA SER A 108 -3.05 -9.64 2.81
C SER A 108 -2.99 -8.32 3.56
N LEU A 109 -1.87 -8.04 4.21
CA LEU A 109 -1.57 -6.79 4.90
C LEU A 109 -0.72 -5.89 4.03
N TRP A 110 -1.29 -4.75 3.65
CA TRP A 110 -0.54 -3.67 3.04
C TRP A 110 0.02 -2.76 4.13
N THR A 111 1.28 -2.38 3.99
CA THR A 111 1.97 -1.51 4.93
C THR A 111 2.70 -0.42 4.16
N MET A 112 2.61 0.82 4.62
CA MET A 112 3.49 1.88 4.14
C MET A 112 4.64 2.03 5.12
N THR A 113 5.89 2.01 4.67
CA THR A 113 7.05 2.16 5.55
C THR A 113 7.76 3.46 5.24
N THR A 114 7.99 4.30 6.25
CA THR A 114 8.84 5.49 6.14
C THR A 114 10.15 5.24 6.85
N GLU A 115 11.27 5.51 6.19
CA GLU A 115 12.61 5.26 6.70
C GLU A 115 13.42 6.55 6.78
N THR A 116 14.24 6.68 7.81
CA THR A 116 15.19 7.79 8.03
C THR A 116 16.62 7.36 7.71
N ASP A 117 17.52 8.33 7.51
CA ASP A 117 18.94 8.06 7.19
C ASP A 117 19.68 7.30 8.29
N ASP A 118 19.24 7.40 9.54
CA ASP A 118 19.80 6.70 10.70
C ASP A 118 19.29 5.26 10.86
N GLY A 119 18.59 4.73 9.85
CA GLY A 119 18.15 3.33 9.82
C GLY A 119 16.90 3.04 10.65
N ARG A 120 16.21 4.06 11.19
CA ARG A 120 14.89 3.86 11.81
C ARG A 120 13.80 3.76 10.75
N ALA A 121 12.78 2.96 11.04
CA ALA A 121 11.60 2.83 10.18
C ALA A 121 10.30 2.86 10.99
N LEU A 122 9.27 3.45 10.38
CA LEU A 122 7.90 3.40 10.88
C LEU A 122 7.02 2.70 9.86
N ALA A 123 6.33 1.65 10.31
CA ALA A 123 5.31 0.94 9.54
C ALA A 123 3.93 1.50 9.83
N TRP A 124 3.30 2.05 8.79
CA TRP A 124 2.00 2.67 8.78
C TRP A 124 0.93 1.70 8.31
N ARG A 125 -0.10 1.49 9.14
CA ARG A 125 -1.26 0.65 8.80
C ARG A 125 -2.54 1.49 8.76
N GLY A 126 -3.33 1.31 7.70
CA GLY A 126 -4.60 2.00 7.53
C GLY A 126 -5.73 1.31 8.29
N ALA A 127 -6.55 2.11 8.98
CA ALA A 127 -7.81 1.67 9.56
C ALA A 127 -8.93 2.50 8.96
N TRP A 128 -9.82 1.83 8.24
CA TRP A 128 -10.93 2.45 7.50
C TRP A 128 -12.23 2.32 8.28
N LYS A 129 -12.99 3.41 8.34
CA LYS A 129 -14.32 3.45 8.96
C LYS A 129 -15.27 4.24 8.08
N ALA A 130 -16.48 3.70 7.84
CA ALA A 130 -17.57 4.47 7.26
C ALA A 130 -18.13 5.44 8.31
N ALA A 131 -17.45 6.57 8.51
CA ALA A 131 -17.77 7.54 9.56
C ALA A 131 -18.91 8.50 9.17
N PHE A 132 -19.11 8.71 7.86
CA PHE A 132 -20.07 9.68 7.32
C PHE A 132 -21.01 9.04 6.28
N PRO A 133 -21.76 7.98 6.62
CA PRO A 133 -22.56 7.21 5.65
C PRO A 133 -23.60 8.04 4.89
N SER A 134 -24.06 9.16 5.47
CA SER A 134 -25.07 10.05 4.87
C SER A 134 -24.48 11.33 4.23
N ALA A 135 -23.17 11.37 3.99
CA ALA A 135 -22.50 12.53 3.40
C ALA A 135 -22.96 12.77 1.94
N ARG A 136 -23.53 13.96 1.67
CA ARG A 136 -24.07 14.33 0.34
C ARG A 136 -23.01 14.49 -0.74
N ASP A 137 -21.78 14.80 -0.34
CA ASP A 137 -20.60 14.92 -1.20
C ASP A 137 -19.87 13.59 -1.40
N TRP A 138 -20.44 12.50 -0.88
CA TRP A 138 -19.91 11.14 -0.93
C TRP A 138 -18.59 10.91 -0.18
N ARG A 139 -18.20 11.82 0.70
CA ARG A 139 -17.02 11.68 1.56
C ARG A 139 -17.32 10.83 2.79
N ILE A 140 -17.62 9.56 2.55
CA ILE A 140 -18.15 8.63 3.54
C ILE A 140 -17.08 8.10 4.51
N TRP A 141 -15.83 8.00 4.05
CA TRP A 141 -14.79 7.29 4.77
C TRP A 141 -13.97 8.20 5.67
N GLN A 142 -13.65 7.71 6.86
CA GLN A 142 -12.55 8.20 7.67
C GLN A 142 -11.45 7.14 7.64
N VAL A 143 -10.22 7.58 7.37
CA VAL A 143 -9.04 6.72 7.39
C VAL A 143 -8.07 7.21 8.47
N ARG A 144 -7.59 6.29 9.28
CA ARG A 144 -6.52 6.57 10.25
C ARG A 144 -5.33 5.69 9.92
N TYR A 145 -4.20 6.29 9.65
CA TYR A 145 -2.93 5.59 9.57
C TYR A 145 -2.26 5.61 10.95
N THR A 146 -1.87 4.44 11.45
CA THR A 146 -1.10 4.33 12.69
C THR A 146 0.26 3.75 12.40
N ALA A 147 1.31 4.48 12.78
CA ALA A 147 2.69 4.05 12.72
C ALA A 147 3.10 3.28 13.98
N ALA A 148 3.89 2.23 13.79
CA ALA A 148 4.70 1.62 14.84
C ALA A 148 6.15 1.50 14.37
N SER A 149 7.11 1.45 15.32
CA SER A 149 8.50 1.13 14.98
C SER A 149 8.57 -0.23 14.29
N ASP A 150 9.32 -0.30 13.21
CA ASP A 150 9.54 -1.53 12.44
C ASP A 150 10.96 -1.57 11.89
N ALA A 151 11.33 -2.68 11.25
CA ALA A 151 12.56 -2.78 10.49
C ALA A 151 12.43 -2.04 9.14
N PRO A 152 13.53 -1.42 8.65
CA PRO A 152 13.59 -0.94 7.28
C PRO A 152 13.26 -2.07 6.29
N GLN A 153 12.55 -1.73 5.22
CA GLN A 153 12.25 -2.71 4.18
C GLN A 153 13.46 -2.87 3.25
N PRO A 154 13.82 -4.12 2.89
CA PRO A 154 14.86 -4.36 1.91
C PRO A 154 14.44 -3.73 0.58
N MET A 155 15.44 -3.32 -0.20
CA MET A 155 15.17 -2.87 -1.56
C MET A 155 14.62 -4.06 -2.36
N GLY A 156 13.46 -3.87 -2.99
CA GLY A 156 12.89 -4.85 -3.89
C GLY A 156 13.74 -5.04 -5.15
N PRO A 157 13.39 -6.02 -6.00
CA PRO A 157 14.01 -6.20 -7.30
C PRO A 157 13.89 -4.92 -8.14
N SER A 158 14.83 -4.74 -9.09
CA SER A 158 14.72 -3.64 -10.05
C SER A 158 13.46 -3.80 -10.91
N VAL A 159 13.02 -2.72 -11.55
CA VAL A 159 11.85 -2.78 -12.46
C VAL A 159 12.09 -3.79 -13.57
N GLU A 160 13.32 -3.88 -14.08
CA GLU A 160 13.72 -4.83 -15.12
C GLU A 160 13.63 -6.28 -14.62
N ALA A 161 14.11 -6.53 -13.40
CA ALA A 161 14.05 -7.85 -12.78
C ALA A 161 12.59 -8.26 -12.50
N ALA A 162 11.79 -7.37 -11.92
CA ALA A 162 10.36 -7.60 -11.68
C ALA A 162 9.57 -7.80 -12.99
N THR A 163 9.92 -7.07 -14.05
CA THR A 163 9.31 -7.23 -15.38
C THR A 163 9.66 -8.59 -15.98
N THR A 164 10.91 -9.02 -15.83
CA THR A 164 11.37 -10.34 -16.30
C THR A 164 10.63 -11.46 -15.57
N GLU A 165 10.51 -11.36 -14.25
CA GLU A 165 9.78 -12.31 -13.43
C GLU A 165 8.28 -12.37 -13.82
N LEU A 166 7.64 -11.21 -14.01
CA LEU A 166 6.26 -11.14 -14.45
C LEU A 166 6.06 -11.78 -15.84
N ARG A 167 6.95 -11.51 -16.80
CA ARG A 167 6.89 -12.13 -18.13
C ARG A 167 7.04 -13.64 -18.04
N HIS A 168 7.95 -14.14 -17.20
CA HIS A 168 8.13 -15.57 -16.99
C HIS A 168 6.87 -16.21 -16.39
N ALA A 169 6.29 -15.61 -15.35
CA ALA A 169 5.05 -16.11 -14.74
C ALA A 169 3.87 -16.11 -15.74
N LEU A 170 3.72 -15.05 -16.53
CA LEU A 170 2.68 -14.98 -17.57
C LEU A 170 2.90 -16.05 -18.65
N ALA A 171 4.15 -16.33 -19.05
CA ALA A 171 4.45 -17.42 -19.99
C ALA A 171 4.03 -18.78 -19.42
N GLN A 172 4.38 -19.07 -18.16
CA GLN A 172 3.97 -20.31 -17.48
C GLN A 172 2.44 -20.44 -17.37
N MET A 173 1.73 -19.33 -17.08
CA MET A 173 0.27 -19.31 -17.05
C MET A 173 -0.34 -19.55 -18.44
N SER A 174 0.29 -19.05 -19.50
CA SER A 174 -0.14 -19.25 -20.89
C SER A 174 -0.02 -20.72 -21.28
N GLU A 175 1.13 -21.35 -21.01
CA GLU A 175 1.36 -22.78 -21.24
C GLU A 175 0.35 -23.64 -20.47
N PHE A 176 0.19 -23.38 -19.17
CA PHE A 176 -0.79 -24.07 -18.34
C PHE A 176 -2.22 -23.97 -18.89
N ALA A 177 -2.64 -22.76 -19.28
CA ALA A 177 -3.98 -22.53 -19.81
C ALA A 177 -4.19 -23.20 -21.17
N TRP A 178 -3.15 -23.27 -22.01
CA TRP A 178 -3.18 -24.00 -23.27
C TRP A 178 -3.36 -25.49 -23.05
N ASP A 179 -2.54 -26.09 -22.19
CA ASP A 179 -2.55 -27.53 -21.90
C ASP A 179 -3.87 -28.00 -21.29
N HIS A 180 -4.56 -27.13 -20.55
CA HIS A 180 -5.85 -27.43 -19.91
C HIS A 180 -7.06 -26.90 -20.69
N GLY A 181 -6.88 -26.46 -21.93
CA GLY A 181 -7.99 -26.03 -22.80
C GLY A 181 -8.70 -24.73 -22.37
N ALA A 182 -8.11 -23.95 -21.46
CA ALA A 182 -8.64 -22.69 -20.94
C ALA A 182 -8.38 -21.51 -21.90
N LYS A 183 -8.88 -21.63 -23.15
CA LYS A 183 -8.59 -20.69 -24.25
C LYS A 183 -8.85 -19.22 -23.93
N ALA A 184 -9.93 -18.90 -23.22
CA ALA A 184 -10.27 -17.52 -22.86
C ALA A 184 -9.27 -16.89 -21.87
N VAL A 185 -8.70 -17.70 -20.96
CA VAL A 185 -7.64 -17.27 -20.05
C VAL A 185 -6.35 -17.07 -20.82
N ASN A 186 -6.00 -18.00 -21.71
CA ASN A 186 -4.79 -17.92 -22.51
C ASN A 186 -4.75 -16.63 -23.36
N VAL A 187 -5.84 -16.27 -24.03
CA VAL A 187 -5.92 -15.02 -24.81
C VAL A 187 -5.57 -13.80 -23.96
N ARG A 188 -6.12 -13.71 -22.74
CA ARG A 188 -5.85 -12.58 -21.82
C ARG A 188 -4.39 -12.51 -21.39
N VAL A 189 -3.80 -13.66 -21.07
CA VAL A 189 -2.40 -13.75 -20.64
C VAL A 189 -1.45 -13.42 -21.79
N THR A 190 -1.72 -13.93 -22.99
CA THR A 190 -0.91 -13.66 -24.19
C THR A 190 -0.96 -12.19 -24.59
N SER A 191 -2.13 -11.54 -24.47
CA SER A 191 -2.24 -10.09 -24.67
C SER A 191 -1.43 -9.28 -23.65
N ALA A 192 -1.32 -9.73 -22.41
CA ALA A 192 -0.51 -9.07 -21.38
C ALA A 192 1.00 -9.22 -21.64
N LEU A 193 1.45 -10.34 -22.23
CA LEU A 193 2.84 -10.55 -22.63
C LEU A 193 3.30 -9.65 -23.79
N ALA A 194 2.37 -9.22 -24.64
CA ALA A 194 2.64 -8.39 -25.81
C ALA A 194 2.85 -6.90 -25.49
N LEU A 195 2.62 -6.48 -24.24
CA LEU A 195 2.93 -5.15 -23.69
C LEU A 195 4.35 -5.10 -23.13
#